data_AF-A0A2M8L491-F1
#
_entry.id   AF-A0A2M8L491-F1
#
_cell.length_a   1.000
_cell.length_b   1.000
_cell.length_c   1.000
_cell.angle_alpha   90.00
_cell.angle_beta   90.00
_cell.angle_gamma   90.00
#
_symmetry.space_group_name_H-M   'P 1'
#
loop_
_entity.id
_entity.type
_entity.pdbx_description
1 polymer ?
#
loop_
_entity_poly.entity_id
_entity_poly.type
_entity_poly.pdbx_seq_one_letter_code
_entity_poly.pdbx_strand_id
1 'polypeptide(L)'
;MNEVTQQDWLSIGEAAKLLRISKDTLRRWEKRGIIKAHRSPTNRRYYKKEELNYIFAKKPEIEEKIPLAKPESGAPPSAQKQNRLPLLATVLLTVYIILMIFLAFLLLRAGQ
;
A
#
# COMPACT_ATOMS: atom_id res chain seq x y z
N MET A 1 16.57 -40.01 1.70
CA MET A 1 16.59 -39.21 2.94
C MET A 1 16.48 -37.76 2.50
N ASN A 2 15.31 -37.15 2.62
CA ASN A 2 15.06 -35.83 2.03
C ASN A 2 15.46 -34.77 3.05
N GLU A 3 16.47 -33.97 2.71
CA GLU A 3 16.93 -32.81 3.46
C GLU A 3 15.83 -31.72 3.44
N VAL A 4 14.87 -31.84 4.36
CA VAL A 4 13.92 -30.76 4.67
C VAL A 4 14.64 -29.79 5.58
N THR A 5 15.51 -28.94 5.03
CA THR A 5 16.21 -27.93 5.84
C THR A 5 16.07 -26.52 5.28
N GLN A 6 15.64 -25.65 6.20
CA GLN A 6 15.76 -24.19 6.25
C GLN A 6 14.56 -23.39 5.71
N GLN A 7 13.77 -22.93 6.68
CA GLN A 7 12.64 -22.00 6.61
C GLN A 7 11.26 -22.59 6.23
N ASP A 8 10.70 -23.40 7.13
CA ASP A 8 9.29 -23.82 7.06
C ASP A 8 8.33 -22.65 7.23
N TRP A 9 8.74 -21.63 8.01
CA TRP A 9 7.92 -20.50 8.40
C TRP A 9 8.43 -19.20 7.81
N LEU A 10 7.57 -18.53 7.05
CA LEU A 10 7.86 -17.26 6.41
C LEU A 10 7.00 -16.17 7.04
N SER A 11 7.62 -15.05 7.38
CA SER A 11 6.89 -13.83 7.73
C SER A 11 6.07 -13.34 6.54
N ILE A 12 5.10 -12.46 6.78
CA ILE A 12 4.32 -11.81 5.72
C ILE A 12 5.20 -11.16 4.62
N GLY A 13 6.37 -10.63 4.99
CA GLY A 13 7.29 -10.02 4.03
C GLY A 13 8.00 -11.04 3.17
N GLU A 14 8.45 -12.14 3.75
CA GLU A 14 9.11 -13.22 3.02
C GLU A 14 8.12 -13.98 2.13
N ALA A 15 6.92 -14.25 2.63
CA ALA A 15 5.84 -14.86 1.86
C ALA A 15 5.42 -14.00 0.66
N ALA A 16 5.31 -12.68 0.85
CA ALA A 16 5.02 -11.74 -0.23
C ALA A 16 6.11 -11.73 -1.31
N LYS A 17 7.38 -11.78 -0.91
CA LYS A 17 8.53 -11.90 -1.83
C LYS A 17 8.51 -13.21 -2.61
N LEU A 18 8.25 -14.33 -1.93
CA LEU A 18 8.17 -15.66 -2.54
C LEU A 18 7.09 -15.72 -3.62
N LEU A 19 5.90 -15.19 -3.31
CA LEU A 19 4.74 -15.18 -4.21
C LEU A 19 4.75 -14.03 -5.23
N ARG A 20 5.73 -13.13 -5.16
CA ARG A 20 5.82 -11.89 -5.98
C ARG A 20 4.54 -11.05 -5.94
N ILE A 21 3.94 -10.92 -4.77
CA ILE A 21 2.74 -10.09 -4.54
C ILE A 21 3.01 -9.05 -3.45
N SER A 22 2.15 -8.02 -3.35
CA SER A 22 2.22 -7.09 -2.23
C SER A 22 1.78 -7.73 -0.91
N LYS A 23 2.32 -7.24 0.23
CA LYS A 23 1.88 -7.67 1.57
C LYS A 23 0.38 -7.47 1.77
N ASP A 24 -0.20 -6.43 1.18
CA ASP A 24 -1.64 -6.14 1.26
C ASP A 24 -2.49 -7.14 0.47
N THR A 25 -2.00 -7.66 -0.65
CA THR A 25 -2.63 -8.78 -1.34
C THR A 25 -2.62 -10.03 -0.46
N LEU A 26 -1.50 -10.32 0.23
CA LEU A 26 -1.43 -11.43 1.17
C LEU A 26 -2.42 -11.26 2.35
N ARG A 27 -2.55 -10.04 2.91
CA ARG A 27 -3.57 -9.73 3.94
C ARG A 27 -5.01 -9.91 3.43
N ARG A 28 -5.28 -9.55 2.18
CA ARG A 28 -6.60 -9.76 1.57
C ARG A 28 -6.89 -11.25 1.40
N TRP A 29 -5.88 -12.05 1.06
CA TRP A 29 -6.01 -13.50 0.96
C TRP A 29 -6.27 -14.15 2.32
N GLU A 30 -5.60 -13.68 3.38
CA GLU A 30 -5.87 -14.07 4.77
C GLU A 30 -7.33 -13.78 5.15
N LYS A 31 -7.81 -12.56 4.90
CA LYS A 31 -9.21 -12.17 5.16
C LYS A 31 -10.23 -13.00 4.39
N ARG A 32 -9.88 -13.45 3.17
CA ARG A 32 -10.72 -14.30 2.33
C ARG A 32 -10.62 -15.79 2.68
N GLY A 33 -9.75 -16.18 3.61
CA GLY A 33 -9.52 -17.58 3.98
C GLY A 33 -8.77 -18.40 2.92
N ILE A 34 -8.09 -17.75 1.97
CA ILE A 34 -7.31 -18.42 0.91
C ILE A 34 -6.00 -18.99 1.48
N ILE A 35 -5.43 -18.32 2.48
CA ILE A 35 -4.21 -18.71 3.19
C ILE A 35 -4.45 -18.71 4.69
N LYS A 36 -3.80 -19.62 5.42
CA LYS A 36 -3.87 -19.66 6.88
C LYS A 36 -2.64 -18.98 7.51
N ALA A 37 -2.88 -17.86 8.19
CA ALA A 37 -1.86 -17.23 9.02
C ALA A 37 -1.74 -17.99 10.35
N HIS A 38 -0.54 -18.48 10.64
CA HIS A 38 -0.20 -19.05 11.94
C HIS A 38 0.36 -17.94 12.83
N ARG A 39 -0.15 -17.85 14.06
CA ARG A 39 0.29 -16.82 15.01
C ARG A 39 1.28 -17.41 15.99
N SER A 40 2.40 -16.73 16.20
CA SER A 40 3.32 -17.06 17.29
C SER A 40 2.73 -16.66 18.64
N PRO A 41 3.29 -17.13 19.76
CA PRO A 41 2.95 -16.65 21.10
C PRO A 41 3.10 -15.13 21.25
N THR A 42 3.98 -14.51 20.44
CA THR A 42 4.19 -13.06 20.34
C THR A 42 3.25 -12.36 19.33
N ASN A 43 2.18 -13.02 18.90
CA ASN A 43 1.15 -12.52 17.97
C ASN A 43 1.69 -12.09 16.58
N ARG A 44 2.84 -12.62 16.15
CA ARG A 44 3.39 -12.40 14.80
C ARG A 44 2.81 -13.41 13.81
N ARG A 45 2.59 -12.99 12.57
CA ARG A 45 2.02 -13.83 11.50
C ARG A 45 3.13 -14.54 10.72
N TYR A 46 3.00 -15.86 10.67
CA TYR A 46 3.86 -16.76 9.90
C TYR A 46 3.03 -17.64 8.97
N TYR A 47 3.63 -17.98 7.84
CA TYR A 47 3.03 -18.79 6.78
C TYR A 47 3.92 -19.98 6.50
N LYS A 48 3.32 -21.15 6.28
CA LYS A 48 4.10 -22.34 5.89
C LYS A 48 4.55 -22.20 4.45
N LYS A 49 5.84 -22.40 4.18
CA LYS A 49 6.41 -22.35 2.83
C LYS A 49 5.71 -23.34 1.89
N GLU A 50 5.42 -24.54 2.37
CA GLU A 50 4.70 -25.59 1.63
C GLU A 50 3.29 -25.15 1.20
N GLU A 51 2.56 -24.50 2.10
CA GLU A 51 1.20 -23.99 1.82
C GLU A 51 1.23 -22.89 0.76
N LEU A 52 2.21 -21.99 0.83
CA LEU A 52 2.40 -20.95 -0.18
C LEU A 52 2.78 -21.54 -1.54
N ASN A 53 3.65 -22.55 -1.56
CA ASN A 53 4.04 -23.24 -2.79
C ASN A 53 2.87 -23.97 -3.43
N TYR A 54 2.00 -24.62 -2.63
CA TYR A 54 0.78 -25.27 -3.11
C TYR A 54 -0.16 -24.26 -3.79
N ILE A 55 -0.36 -23.10 -3.18
CA ILE A 55 -1.24 -22.06 -3.73
C ILE A 55 -0.63 -21.44 -5.00
N PHE A 56 0.69 -21.28 -5.03
CA PHE A 56 1.40 -20.82 -6.22
C PHE A 56 1.23 -21.81 -7.39
N ALA A 57 1.34 -23.12 -7.12
CA ALA A 57 1.12 -24.16 -8.13
C ALA A 57 -0.35 -24.23 -8.60
N LYS A 58 -1.32 -23.94 -7.72
CA LYS A 58 -2.76 -23.92 -8.03
C LYS A 58 -3.21 -22.65 -8.78
N LYS A 59 -2.30 -21.70 -9.04
CA LYS A 59 -2.63 -20.37 -9.54
C LYS A 59 -3.09 -20.23 -11.02
N PRO A 60 -3.01 -21.20 -11.97
CA PRO A 60 -3.36 -20.87 -13.35
C PRO A 60 -4.84 -20.51 -13.60
N GLU A 61 -5.74 -20.65 -12.61
CA GLU A 61 -7.19 -20.43 -12.79
C GLU A 61 -7.74 -19.12 -12.20
N ILE A 62 -6.97 -18.40 -11.36
CA ILE A 62 -7.47 -17.19 -10.66
C ILE A 62 -7.16 -15.89 -11.44
N GLU A 63 -6.25 -15.92 -12.41
CA GLU A 63 -5.80 -14.73 -13.15
C GLU A 63 -6.79 -14.26 -14.24
N GLU A 64 -7.76 -15.07 -14.66
CA GLU A 64 -8.68 -14.68 -15.76
C GLU A 64 -9.81 -13.72 -15.34
N LYS A 65 -10.13 -13.62 -14.03
CA LYS A 65 -11.24 -12.78 -13.54
C LYS A 65 -10.85 -11.48 -12.84
N ILE A 66 -9.56 -11.15 -12.77
CA ILE A 66 -9.10 -9.89 -12.17
C ILE A 66 -8.52 -9.03 -13.29
N PRO A 67 -9.16 -7.91 -13.69
CA PRO A 67 -8.55 -6.97 -14.62
C PRO A 67 -7.16 -6.55 -14.11
N LEU A 68 -6.14 -6.90 -14.89
CA LEU A 68 -4.74 -6.64 -14.62
C LEU A 68 -4.48 -5.14 -14.39
N ALA A 69 -4.35 -4.73 -13.14
CA ALA A 69 -3.47 -3.63 -12.79
C ALA A 69 -2.03 -4.17 -12.80
N LYS A 70 -1.39 -4.03 -13.96
CA LYS A 70 0.05 -4.01 -14.31
C LYS A 70 1.06 -4.68 -13.36
N PRO A 71 1.99 -5.53 -13.88
CA PRO A 71 3.11 -6.04 -13.08
C PRO A 71 4.13 -4.92 -12.81
N GLU A 72 4.02 -4.27 -11.65
CA GLU A 72 5.05 -3.36 -11.14
C GLU A 72 6.18 -4.19 -10.54
N SER A 73 7.10 -4.60 -11.40
CA SER A 73 8.39 -5.15 -11.00
C SER A 73 9.25 -4.05 -10.37
N GLY A 74 9.64 -4.24 -9.11
CA GLY A 74 10.98 -3.84 -8.66
C GLY A 74 11.19 -2.45 -8.04
N ALA A 75 10.31 -1.96 -7.15
CA ALA A 75 10.71 -0.88 -6.23
C ALA A 75 10.01 -1.03 -4.86
N PRO A 76 10.71 -0.80 -3.73
CA PRO A 76 10.05 -0.72 -2.43
C PRO A 76 9.10 0.50 -2.41
N PRO A 77 7.82 0.35 -2.03
CA PRO A 77 7.03 1.50 -1.62
C PRO A 77 7.55 1.89 -0.23
N SER A 78 8.64 2.65 -0.20
CA SER A 78 8.89 3.57 0.89
C SER A 78 7.67 4.48 0.99
N ALA A 79 7.10 4.55 2.18
CA ALA A 79 5.92 5.33 2.48
C ALA A 79 6.20 6.82 2.20
N GLN A 80 5.73 7.33 1.06
CA GLN A 80 5.61 8.76 0.86
C GLN A 80 4.42 9.06 -0.06
N LYS A 81 3.24 9.11 0.55
CA LYS A 81 2.13 9.90 0.02
C LYS A 81 1.75 10.93 1.09
N GLN A 82 2.67 11.84 1.35
CA GLN A 82 2.37 13.01 2.14
C GLN A 82 1.63 13.99 1.22
N ASN A 83 0.34 14.19 1.47
CA ASN A 83 -0.46 15.25 0.89
C ASN A 83 0.14 16.61 1.27
N ARG A 84 1.18 17.04 0.55
CA ARG A 84 1.59 18.45 0.54
C ARG A 84 0.67 19.09 -0.49
N LEU A 85 -0.32 19.83 0.01
CA LEU A 85 -1.13 20.76 -0.78
C LEU A 85 -0.22 21.45 -1.80
N PRO A 86 -0.58 21.53 -3.10
CA PRO A 86 0.32 22.08 -4.10
C PRO A 86 0.65 23.54 -3.72
N LEU A 87 1.95 23.86 -3.59
CA LEU A 87 2.47 25.19 -3.24
C LEU A 87 1.81 26.33 -4.03
N LEU A 88 1.37 26.04 -5.26
CA LEU A 88 0.67 26.98 -6.15
C LEU A 88 -0.70 27.41 -5.60
N ALA A 89 -1.49 26.49 -5.03
CA ALA A 89 -2.83 26.81 -4.52
C ALA A 89 -2.76 27.70 -3.27
N THR A 90 -1.75 27.49 -2.42
CA THR A 90 -1.52 28.34 -1.24
C THR A 90 -1.08 29.75 -1.61
N VAL A 91 -0.22 29.91 -2.62
CA VAL A 91 0.22 31.25 -3.08
C VAL A 91 -0.93 32.03 -3.71
N LEU A 92 -1.78 31.37 -4.51
CA LEU A 92 -2.96 32.02 -5.09
C LEU A 92 -3.97 32.46 -4.01
N LEU A 93 -4.21 31.63 -2.99
CA LEU A 93 -5.11 31.95 -1.89
C LEU A 93 -4.60 33.13 -1.05
N THR A 94 -3.30 33.17 -0.72
CA THR A 94 -2.74 34.27 0.08
C THR A 94 -2.75 35.59 -0.68
N VAL A 95 -2.41 35.59 -1.97
CA VAL A 95 -2.50 36.78 -2.82
C VAL A 95 -3.95 37.29 -2.90
N TYR A 96 -4.92 36.39 -3.06
CA TYR A 96 -6.35 36.75 -3.08
C TYR A 96 -6.81 37.40 -1.76
N ILE A 97 -6.42 36.83 -0.60
CA ILE A 97 -6.76 37.38 0.72
C ILE A 97 -6.18 38.79 0.89
N ILE A 98 -4.90 39.00 0.51
CA ILE A 98 -4.26 40.31 0.58
C ILE A 98 -4.97 41.33 -0.31
N LEU A 99 -5.32 40.94 -1.54
CA LEU A 99 -6.05 41.80 -2.48
C LEU A 99 -7.44 42.18 -1.93
N MET A 100 -8.15 41.25 -1.30
CA MET A 100 -9.47 41.50 -0.70
C MET A 100 -9.39 42.49 0.47
N ILE A 101 -8.40 42.34 1.35
CA ILE A 101 -8.19 43.27 2.46
C ILE A 101 -7.82 44.66 1.94
N PHE A 102 -6.96 44.73 0.93
CA PHE A 102 -6.56 46.00 0.30
C PHE A 102 -7.75 46.69 -0.38
N LEU A 103 -8.58 45.95 -1.12
CA LEU A 103 -9.79 46.50 -1.75
C LEU A 103 -10.79 47.00 -0.71
N ALA A 104 -11.01 46.24 0.37
CA ALA A 104 -11.88 46.66 1.46
C ALA A 104 -11.37 47.96 2.12
N PHE A 105 -10.06 48.09 2.31
CA PHE A 105 -9.44 49.32 2.80
C PHE A 105 -9.60 50.50 1.83
N LEU A 106 -9.46 50.25 0.52
CA LEU A 106 -9.68 51.26 -0.52
C LEU A 106 -11.13 51.77 -0.52
N LEU A 107 -12.10 50.86 -0.40
CA LEU A 107 -13.53 51.20 -0.32
C LEU A 107 -13.85 52.00 0.95
N LEU A 108 -13.21 51.67 2.08
CA LEU A 108 -13.40 52.41 3.33
C LEU A 108 -12.82 53.83 3.26
N ARG A 109 -11.70 54.02 2.55
CA ARG A 109 -11.07 55.33 2.34
C ARG A 109 -11.79 56.20 1.31
N ALA A 110 -12.45 55.58 0.33
CA ALA A 110 -13.22 56.30 -0.69
C ALA A 110 -14.57 56.84 -0.16
N GLY A 111 -15.01 56.39 1.02
CA GLY A 111 -16.25 56.80 1.67
C GLY A 111 -16.10 57.86 2.79
N GLN A 112 -14.89 58.39 3.02
CA GLN A 112 -14.63 59.57 3.85
C GLN A 112 -14.11 60.72 3.00
#